data_AF-A0A1D6GDB7-F1
#
_entry.id   AF-A0A1D6GDB7-F1
#
_cell.length_a   1.000
_cell.length_b   1.000
_cell.length_c   1.000
_cell.angle_alpha   90.00
_cell.angle_beta   90.00
_cell.angle_gamma   90.00
#
_symmetry.space_group_name_H-M   'P 1'
#
loop_
_entity.id
_entity.type
_entity.pdbx_description
1 polymer ?
#
loop_
_entity_poly.entity_id
_entity_poly.type
_entity_poly.pdbx_seq_one_letter_code
_entity_poly.pdbx_strand_id
1 'polypeptide(L)'
;MAKSLIELDVATDVYPMHAGEKFNMVIAPTLNLDGTPDTGYYTQAGRKTLADNYEYVMQGKLYKISEDTSSSQNAKVEMYASFGGLLMLLRGDPSTAASFELDQRLFLLIRKV
;
A
#
# COMPACT_ATOMS: atom_id res chain seq x y z
N MET A 1 9.23 -8.61 17.45
CA MET A 1 8.71 -7.85 16.30
C MET A 1 7.23 -8.17 16.20
N ALA A 2 6.36 -7.16 16.19
CA ALA A 2 4.95 -7.40 15.96
C ALA A 2 4.75 -7.91 14.52
N LYS A 3 3.95 -8.96 14.38
CA LYS A 3 3.65 -9.56 13.08
C LYS A 3 2.51 -8.75 12.44
N SER A 4 2.81 -8.04 11.36
CA SER A 4 1.79 -7.46 10.49
C SER A 4 1.29 -8.52 9.51
N LEU A 5 0.02 -8.42 9.11
CA LEU A 5 -0.62 -9.30 8.14
C LEU A 5 -1.16 -8.47 7.00
N ILE A 6 -1.04 -8.99 5.77
CA ILE A 6 -1.58 -8.37 4.58
C ILE A 6 -2.38 -9.39 3.77
N GLU A 7 -3.53 -8.95 3.29
CA GLU A 7 -4.30 -9.59 2.23
C GLU A 7 -4.36 -8.59 1.07
N LEU A 8 -4.08 -9.04 -0.15
CA LEU A 8 -3.91 -8.17 -1.32
C LEU A 8 -4.35 -8.88 -2.59
N ASP A 9 -5.27 -8.26 -3.33
CA ASP A 9 -5.57 -8.64 -4.70
C ASP A 9 -4.48 -8.12 -5.65
N VAL A 10 -4.00 -8.98 -6.55
CA VAL A 10 -2.99 -8.64 -7.57
C VAL A 10 -3.48 -9.14 -8.92
N ALA A 11 -3.30 -8.32 -9.96
CA ALA A 11 -3.55 -8.73 -11.35
C ALA A 11 -2.46 -9.69 -11.83
N THR A 12 -2.56 -10.97 -11.47
CA THR A 12 -1.52 -11.98 -11.71
C THR A 12 -1.28 -12.32 -13.16
N ASP A 13 -2.24 -12.04 -14.06
CA ASP A 13 -2.04 -12.15 -15.51
C ASP A 13 -0.98 -11.16 -16.03
N VAL A 14 -0.83 -10.01 -15.36
CA VAL A 14 0.15 -8.97 -15.71
C VAL A 14 1.43 -9.14 -14.90
N TYR A 15 1.31 -9.47 -13.61
CA TYR A 15 2.43 -9.66 -12.71
C TYR A 15 2.30 -10.99 -11.96
N PRO A 16 2.79 -12.10 -12.53
CA PRO A 16 2.63 -13.42 -11.95
C PRO A 16 3.24 -13.51 -10.56
N MET A 17 2.50 -14.02 -9.58
CA MET A 17 2.98 -14.26 -8.22
C MET A 17 2.72 -15.71 -7.80
N HIS A 18 3.71 -16.35 -7.18
CA HIS A 18 3.65 -17.75 -6.79
C HIS A 18 3.88 -17.93 -5.29
N ALA A 19 3.30 -19.00 -4.74
CA ALA A 19 3.50 -19.34 -3.33
C ALA A 19 4.99 -19.52 -3.01
N GLY A 20 5.45 -18.86 -1.96
CA GLY A 20 6.85 -18.91 -1.50
C GLY A 20 7.77 -17.87 -2.16
N GLU A 21 7.33 -17.14 -3.19
CA GLU A 21 8.08 -16.01 -3.72
C GLU A 21 8.18 -14.91 -2.65
N LYS A 22 9.37 -14.28 -2.58
CA LYS A 22 9.61 -13.12 -1.73
C LYS A 22 9.54 -11.87 -2.58
N PHE A 23 8.99 -10.81 -2.01
CA PHE A 23 8.88 -9.52 -2.67
C PHE A 23 9.04 -8.41 -1.64
N ASN A 24 9.48 -7.24 -2.11
CA ASN A 24 9.40 -6.00 -1.37
C ASN A 24 8.13 -5.27 -1.78
N MET A 25 7.39 -4.78 -0.79
CA MET A 25 6.18 -3.97 -1.02
C MET A 25 6.29 -2.64 -0.28
N VAL A 26 5.88 -1.57 -0.94
CA VAL A 26 5.77 -0.23 -0.36
C VAL A 26 4.37 0.32 -0.58
N ILE A 27 3.84 1.00 0.43
CA ILE A 27 2.66 1.85 0.33
C ILE A 27 3.15 3.29 0.50
N ALA A 28 2.83 4.16 -0.47
CA ALA A 28 3.30 5.55 -0.48
C ALA A 28 2.16 6.51 -0.84
N PRO A 29 2.09 7.71 -0.21
CA PRO A 29 1.09 8.74 -0.57
C PRO A 29 1.48 9.54 -1.83
N THR A 30 2.71 9.39 -2.31
CA THR A 30 3.24 10.08 -3.49
C THR A 30 4.34 9.25 -4.15
N LEU A 31 4.51 9.43 -5.46
CA LEU A 31 5.64 8.88 -6.23
C LEU A 31 6.82 9.85 -6.32
N ASN A 32 6.64 11.09 -5.87
CA ASN A 32 7.70 12.10 -5.90
C ASN A 32 8.79 11.73 -4.89
N LEU A 33 10.04 11.63 -5.35
CA LEU A 33 11.18 11.21 -4.54
C LEU A 33 11.54 12.19 -3.41
N ASP A 34 11.15 13.45 -3.56
CA ASP A 34 11.33 14.52 -2.58
C ASP A 34 10.19 14.57 -1.53
N GLY A 35 9.20 13.69 -1.64
CA GLY A 35 8.04 13.65 -0.74
C GLY A 35 6.97 14.72 -1.01
N THR A 36 7.09 15.50 -2.08
CA THR A 36 6.03 16.46 -2.45
C THR A 36 4.70 15.73 -2.70
N PRO A 37 3.55 16.30 -2.30
CA PRO A 37 2.25 15.63 -2.46
C PRO A 37 1.93 15.25 -3.91
N ASP A 38 1.17 14.16 -4.07
CA ASP A 38 0.63 13.77 -5.38
C ASP A 38 -0.37 14.82 -5.87
N THR A 39 -0.26 15.19 -7.15
CA THR A 39 -1.14 16.20 -7.77
C THR A 39 -2.46 15.59 -8.26
N GLY A 40 -2.59 14.26 -8.25
CA GLY A 40 -3.70 13.51 -8.84
C GLY A 40 -3.62 13.36 -10.36
N TYR A 41 -2.63 13.98 -11.01
CA TYR A 41 -2.42 13.89 -12.46
C TYR A 41 -1.19 13.05 -12.76
N TYR A 42 -1.39 12.01 -13.56
CA TYR A 42 -0.27 11.25 -14.09
C TYR A 42 0.43 12.07 -15.18
N THR A 43 1.69 12.42 -14.93
CA THR A 43 2.53 13.19 -15.86
C THR A 43 3.71 12.35 -16.30
N GLN A 44 3.76 11.97 -17.59
CA GLN A 44 4.93 11.32 -18.21
C GLN A 44 6.04 12.34 -18.49
N ALA A 45 6.43 13.12 -17.50
CA ALA A 45 7.39 14.21 -17.67
C ALA A 45 8.86 13.75 -17.77
N GLY A 46 9.12 12.45 -17.97
CA GLY A 46 10.48 11.88 -18.02
C GLY A 46 11.28 12.04 -16.73
N ARG A 47 10.65 12.47 -15.63
CA ARG A 47 11.27 12.62 -14.32
C ARG A 47 11.37 11.27 -13.63
N LYS A 48 12.49 11.04 -12.93
CA LYS A 48 12.66 9.85 -12.10
C LYS A 48 11.68 9.89 -10.93
N THR A 49 11.04 8.76 -10.64
CA THR A 49 10.03 8.59 -9.59
C THR A 49 10.35 7.39 -8.71
N LEU A 50 9.62 7.24 -7.61
CA LEU A 50 9.71 6.04 -6.77
C LEU A 50 9.39 4.77 -7.55
N ALA A 51 8.43 4.86 -8.48
CA ALA A 51 7.95 3.74 -9.31
C ALA A 51 9.05 3.10 -10.17
N ASP A 52 10.08 3.86 -10.57
CA ASP A 52 11.16 3.34 -11.41
C ASP A 52 12.02 2.26 -10.73
N ASN A 53 11.90 2.10 -9.41
CA ASN A 53 12.59 1.06 -8.65
C ASN A 53 11.74 -0.19 -8.40
N TYR A 54 10.51 -0.24 -8.95
CA TYR A 54 9.53 -1.29 -8.74
C TYR A 54 8.99 -1.82 -10.07
N GLU A 55 8.42 -3.02 -10.04
CA GLU A 55 7.99 -3.76 -11.23
C GLU A 55 6.48 -3.70 -11.42
N TYR A 56 5.73 -3.56 -10.34
CA TYR A 56 4.28 -3.48 -10.32
C TYR A 56 3.82 -2.32 -9.47
N VAL A 57 2.93 -1.48 -10.02
CA VAL A 57 2.42 -0.28 -9.34
C VAL A 57 0.92 -0.19 -9.50
N MET A 58 0.22 0.04 -8.40
CA MET A 58 -1.21 0.32 -8.37
C MET A 58 -1.47 1.68 -7.73
N GLN A 59 -2.43 2.44 -8.27
CA GLN A 59 -2.94 3.66 -7.66
C GLN A 59 -4.35 3.40 -7.12
N GLY A 60 -4.60 3.89 -5.91
CA GLY A 60 -5.84 3.61 -5.20
C GLY A 60 -6.13 4.61 -4.11
N LYS A 61 -7.05 4.23 -3.23
CA LYS A 61 -7.54 5.09 -2.15
C LYS A 61 -7.77 4.27 -0.89
N LEU A 62 -7.36 4.83 0.26
CA LEU A 62 -7.71 4.29 1.56
C LEU A 62 -9.17 4.65 1.87
N TYR A 63 -10.03 3.65 2.03
CA TYR A 63 -11.47 3.88 2.19
C TYR A 63 -12.02 3.48 3.56
N LYS A 64 -11.23 2.80 4.39
CA LYS A 64 -11.60 2.48 5.77
C LYS A 64 -10.35 2.30 6.64
N ILE A 65 -10.43 2.84 7.84
CA ILE A 65 -9.52 2.55 8.96
C ILE A 65 -10.39 2.08 10.12
N SER A 66 -10.05 0.94 10.73
CA SER A 66 -10.72 0.46 11.94
C SER A 66 -9.72 0.03 13.00
N GLU A 67 -10.08 0.29 14.25
CA GLU A 67 -9.36 -0.23 15.41
C GLU A 67 -9.99 -1.56 15.82
N ASP A 68 -9.17 -2.61 15.87
CA ASP A 68 -9.55 -3.88 16.46
C ASP A 68 -9.38 -3.78 17.98
N THR A 69 -10.51 -3.55 18.65
CA THR A 69 -10.61 -3.43 20.12
C THR A 69 -10.88 -4.76 20.80
N SER A 70 -10.90 -5.88 20.06
CA SER A 70 -11.28 -7.20 20.60
C SER A 70 -10.26 -7.76 21.61
N SER A 71 -9.00 -7.31 21.57
CA SER A 71 -7.97 -7.70 22.54
C SER A 71 -7.45 -6.52 23.36
N SER A 72 -7.76 -6.51 24.65
CA SER A 72 -7.45 -5.46 25.62
C SER A 72 -5.97 -5.22 25.90
N GLN A 73 -5.07 -6.05 25.35
CA GLN A 73 -3.62 -5.92 25.53
C GLN A 73 -2.82 -5.67 24.24
N ASN A 74 -3.45 -5.69 23.06
CA ASN A 74 -2.77 -5.46 21.78
C ASN A 74 -3.75 -4.83 20.77
N ALA A 75 -4.08 -3.54 20.93
CA ALA A 75 -4.87 -2.83 19.94
C ALA A 75 -4.19 -2.98 18.57
N LYS A 76 -4.94 -3.45 17.56
CA LYS A 76 -4.48 -3.51 16.17
C LYS A 76 -5.27 -2.51 15.34
N VAL A 77 -4.64 -2.00 14.29
CA VAL A 77 -5.33 -1.20 13.29
C VAL A 77 -5.43 -2.00 12.01
N GLU A 78 -6.59 -1.90 11.38
CA GLU A 78 -6.90 -2.42 10.07
C GLU A 78 -7.08 -1.27 9.10
N MET A 79 -6.33 -1.30 8.01
CA MET A 79 -6.42 -0.35 6.92
C MET A 79 -6.91 -1.06 5.67
N TYR A 80 -7.95 -0.52 5.06
CA TYR A 80 -8.52 -1.05 3.83
C TYR A 80 -8.34 -0.05 2.70
N ALA A 81 -7.71 -0.52 1.62
CA ALA A 81 -7.53 0.26 0.40
C ALA A 81 -8.16 -0.45 -0.80
N SER A 82 -8.58 0.35 -1.78
CA SER A 82 -9.06 -0.13 -3.08
C SER A 82 -8.25 0.49 -4.21
N PHE A 83 -7.79 -0.34 -5.12
CA PHE A 83 -7.03 0.00 -6.32
C PHE A 83 -7.86 -0.31 -7.55
N GLY A 84 -8.88 0.51 -7.80
CA GLY A 84 -9.81 0.30 -8.93
C GLY A 84 -10.65 -0.99 -8.82
N GLY A 85 -10.93 -1.45 -7.60
CA GLY A 85 -11.68 -2.70 -7.34
C GLY A 85 -10.82 -3.83 -6.79
N LEU A 86 -9.49 -3.79 -6.95
CA LEU A 86 -8.57 -4.71 -6.28
C LEU A 86 -8.39 -4.26 -4.83
N LEU A 87 -8.64 -5.14 -3.88
CA LEU A 87 -8.72 -4.81 -2.46
C LEU A 87 -7.41 -5.13 -1.73
N MET A 88 -7.17 -4.39 -0.66
CA MET A 88 -6.11 -4.66 0.30
C MET A 88 -6.63 -4.50 1.72
N LEU A 89 -6.25 -5.44 2.60
CA LEU A 89 -6.34 -5.32 4.05
C LEU A 89 -4.92 -5.37 4.62
N LEU A 90 -4.52 -4.33 5.35
CA LEU A 90 -3.30 -4.32 6.15
C LEU A 90 -3.67 -4.26 7.63
N ARG A 91 -3.29 -5.30 8.38
CA ARG A 91 -3.44 -5.36 9.84
C ARG A 91 -2.07 -5.20 10.50
N GLY A 92 -1.95 -4.24 11.41
CA GLY A 92 -0.68 -3.92 12.07
C GLY A 92 -0.87 -3.23 13.42
N ASP A 93 0.24 -2.78 14.01
CA ASP A 93 0.19 -1.93 15.20
C ASP A 93 -0.33 -0.53 14.84
N PRO A 94 -0.90 0.22 15.79
CA PRO A 94 -1.43 1.57 15.53
C PRO A 94 -0.42 2.54 14.92
N SER A 95 0.87 2.39 15.22
CA SER A 95 1.95 3.16 14.59
C SER A 95 2.02 2.97 13.06
N THR A 96 1.53 1.84 12.54
CA THR A 96 1.44 1.54 11.11
C THR A 96 0.41 2.41 10.41
N ALA A 97 -0.66 2.81 11.13
CA ALA A 97 -1.74 3.64 10.60
C ALA A 97 -1.53 5.14 10.87
N ALA A 98 -0.64 5.50 11.79
CA ALA A 98 -0.41 6.90 12.18
C ALA A 98 -0.01 7.82 11.01
N SER A 99 0.52 7.28 9.93
CA SER A 99 0.92 8.01 8.72
C SER A 99 -0.17 8.07 7.63
N PHE A 100 -1.34 7.48 7.86
CA PHE A 100 -2.38 7.32 6.86
C PHE A 100 -3.70 7.97 7.28
N GLU A 101 -4.37 8.57 6.31
CA GLU A 101 -5.65 9.26 6.52
C GLU A 101 -6.75 8.63 5.66
N LEU A 102 -7.98 8.65 6.19
CA LEU A 102 -9.15 8.24 5.40
C LEU A 102 -9.24 9.09 4.15
N ASP A 103 -9.67 8.47 3.05
CA ASP A 103 -9.78 9.07 1.74
C ASP A 103 -8.46 9.48 1.05
N GLN A 104 -7.32 9.17 1.66
CA GLN A 104 -6.01 9.43 1.08
C GLN A 104 -5.76 8.61 -0.19
N ARG A 105 -5.22 9.26 -1.23
CA ARG A 105 -4.68 8.59 -2.41
C ARG A 105 -3.40 7.86 -2.05
N LEU A 106 -3.28 6.61 -2.47
CA LEU A 106 -2.13 5.77 -2.19
C LEU A 106 -1.62 5.10 -3.46
N PHE A 107 -0.32 4.85 -3.46
CA PHE A 107 0.37 4.00 -4.41
C PHE A 107 0.85 2.75 -3.68
N LEU A 108 0.58 1.58 -4.26
CA LEU A 108 1.18 0.31 -3.84
C LEU A 108 2.21 -0.08 -4.89
N LEU A 109 3.44 -0.37 -4.44
CA LEU A 109 4.56 -0.69 -5.29
C LEU A 109 5.16 -2.04 -4.88
N ILE A 110 5.37 -2.95 -5.84
CA ILE A 110 5.94 -4.27 -5.61
C ILE A 110 7.13 -4.51 -6.55
N ARG A 111 8.17 -5.15 -6.00
CA ARG A 111 9.27 -5.77 -6.77
C ARG A 111 9.60 -7.11 -6.16
N LYS A 112 9.84 -8.13 -6.99
CA LYS A 112 10.34 -9.42 -6.51
C LYS A 112 11.77 -9.28 -5.99
N VAL A 113 12.18 -10.23 -5.15
CA VAL A 113 13.54 -10.35 -4.61
C VAL A 113 14.30 -11.45 -5.31
#